data_AF-A0A087UD58-F1
#
_entry.id   AF-A0A087UD58-F1
#
_cell.length_a   1.000
_cell.length_b   1.000
_cell.length_c   1.000
_cell.angle_alpha   90.00
_cell.angle_beta   90.00
_cell.angle_gamma   90.00
#
_symmetry.space_group_name_H-M   'P 1'
#
loop_
_entity.id
_entity.type
_entity.pdbx_description
1 polymer ?
#
loop_
_entity_poly.entity_id
_entity_poly.type
_entity_poly.pdbx_seq_one_letter_code
_entity_poly.pdbx_strand_id
1 'polypeptide(L)'
;MSKVKKSEEKKRVMHLRSNIICMYLLYKSVCVPRREWVRSIFQERDIYSAHATLFPSLRQKYPELFFNYTRMTGEQYDHLLHLLQDKLQKQETHFRKSISASERLAICLRFLASGSNYSDLAYTFRVSKSSVSHIIR
;
A
#
# COMPACT_ATOMS: atom_id res chain seq x y z
N MET A 1 21.98 -27.30 -55.90
CA MET A 1 22.16 -27.63 -54.47
C MET A 1 22.30 -26.43 -53.52
N SER A 2 22.08 -25.17 -53.94
CA SER A 2 22.36 -23.97 -53.13
C SER A 2 21.16 -23.27 -52.48
N LYS A 3 19.92 -23.47 -52.97
CA LYS A 3 18.72 -22.78 -52.46
C LYS A 3 18.08 -23.43 -51.23
N VAL A 4 18.08 -24.77 -51.16
CA VAL A 4 17.45 -25.54 -50.09
C VAL A 4 18.22 -25.40 -48.77
N LYS A 5 19.55 -25.47 -48.80
CA LYS A 5 20.40 -25.26 -47.61
C LYS A 5 20.21 -23.86 -47.00
N LYS A 6 20.08 -22.84 -47.85
CA LYS A 6 19.88 -21.44 -47.43
C LYS A 6 18.49 -21.19 -46.81
N SER A 7 17.48 -21.99 -47.17
CA SER A 7 16.14 -21.89 -46.57
C SER A 7 16.07 -22.60 -45.22
N GLU A 8 16.73 -23.75 -45.07
CA GLU A 8 16.87 -24.43 -43.78
C GLU A 8 17.63 -23.60 -42.77
N GLU A 9 18.69 -22.91 -43.19
CA GLU A 9 19.48 -22.05 -42.32
C GLU A 9 18.67 -20.84 -41.81
N LYS A 10 17.82 -20.24 -42.64
CA LYS A 10 16.87 -19.20 -42.21
C LYS A 10 15.86 -19.72 -41.20
N LYS A 11 15.34 -20.94 -41.37
CA LYS A 11 14.43 -21.59 -40.41
C LYS A 11 15.12 -21.80 -39.06
N ARG A 12 16.38 -22.24 -39.07
CA ARG A 12 17.20 -22.41 -37.84
C ARG A 12 17.38 -21.08 -37.11
N VAL A 13 17.73 -20.01 -37.81
CA VAL A 13 17.90 -18.67 -37.22
C VAL A 13 16.59 -18.15 -36.62
N MET A 14 15.46 -18.36 -37.30
CA MET A 14 14.13 -18.00 -36.78
C MET A 14 13.78 -18.80 -35.51
N HIS A 15 14.09 -20.09 -35.49
CA HIS A 15 13.85 -20.96 -34.34
C HIS A 15 14.75 -20.59 -33.14
N LEU A 16 16.03 -20.28 -33.38
CA LEU A 16 16.95 -19.76 -32.36
C LEU A 16 16.45 -18.45 -31.74
N ARG A 17 16.01 -17.50 -32.58
CA ARG A 17 15.44 -16.24 -32.11
C ARG A 17 14.17 -16.48 -31.28
N SER A 18 13.29 -17.36 -31.73
CA SER A 18 12.08 -17.75 -31.00
C SER A 18 12.41 -18.39 -29.65
N ASN A 19 13.43 -19.26 -29.60
CA ASN A 19 13.86 -19.93 -28.36
C ASN A 19 14.49 -18.95 -27.37
N ILE A 20 15.30 -18.00 -27.84
CA ILE A 20 15.87 -16.94 -26.99
C ILE A 20 14.77 -16.05 -26.41
N ILE A 21 13.80 -15.63 -27.25
CA ILE A 21 12.65 -14.85 -26.80
C ILE A 21 11.83 -15.66 -25.78
N CYS A 22 11.54 -16.93 -26.07
CA CYS A 22 10.81 -17.81 -25.17
C CYS A 22 11.54 -17.97 -23.82
N MET A 23 12.84 -18.22 -23.84
CA MET A 23 13.67 -18.30 -22.63
C MET A 23 13.67 -17.00 -21.82
N TYR A 24 13.75 -15.83 -22.47
CA TYR A 24 13.67 -14.53 -21.81
C TYR A 24 12.28 -14.30 -21.19
N LEU A 25 11.21 -14.67 -21.90
CA LEU A 25 9.84 -14.59 -21.40
C LEU A 25 9.64 -15.52 -20.19
N LEU A 26 10.16 -16.76 -20.25
CA LEU A 26 10.15 -17.73 -19.16
C LEU A 26 10.92 -17.21 -17.93
N TYR A 27 12.11 -16.65 -18.13
CA TYR A 27 12.89 -16.02 -17.06
C TYR A 27 12.14 -14.87 -16.39
N LYS A 28 11.46 -14.02 -17.17
CA LYS A 28 10.63 -12.93 -16.64
C LYS A 28 9.35 -13.41 -15.96
N SER A 29 8.86 -14.60 -16.29
CA SER A 29 7.65 -15.19 -15.70
C SER A 29 7.94 -16.13 -14.54
N VAL A 30 9.20 -16.18 -14.06
CA VAL A 30 9.53 -16.73 -12.75
C VAL A 30 8.86 -15.86 -11.68
N CYS A 31 7.67 -16.26 -11.26
CA CYS A 31 6.98 -15.72 -10.10
C CYS A 31 7.78 -16.10 -8.86
N VAL A 32 8.57 -15.17 -8.33
CA VAL A 32 9.21 -15.36 -7.03
C VAL A 32 8.10 -15.52 -5.99
N PRO A 33 8.03 -16.67 -5.29
CA PRO A 33 6.98 -16.90 -4.32
C PRO A 33 7.03 -15.81 -3.26
N ARG A 34 5.86 -15.24 -2.96
CA ARG A 34 5.74 -14.19 -1.95
C ARG A 34 6.07 -14.82 -0.60
N ARG A 35 7.19 -14.39 0.03
CA ARG A 35 7.67 -14.94 1.31
C ARG A 35 6.64 -14.81 2.43
N GLU A 36 5.84 -13.75 2.39
CA GLU A 36 4.81 -13.44 3.38
C GLU A 36 3.65 -12.67 2.72
N TRP A 37 2.40 -13.04 3.03
CA TRP A 37 1.22 -12.31 2.57
C TRP A 37 1.25 -10.88 3.12
N VAL A 38 1.37 -10.75 4.45
CA VAL A 38 1.48 -9.48 5.18
C VAL A 38 2.72 -9.58 6.06
N ARG A 39 3.59 -8.57 5.98
CA ARG A 39 4.78 -8.49 6.84
C ARG A 39 4.38 -8.47 8.32
N SER A 40 5.11 -9.18 9.18
CA SER A 40 4.86 -9.23 10.63
C SER A 40 4.66 -7.85 11.25
N ILE A 41 5.51 -6.88 10.87
CA ILE A 41 5.44 -5.49 11.35
C ILE A 41 4.09 -4.79 11.11
N PHE A 42 3.31 -5.25 10.12
CA PHE A 42 2.00 -4.71 9.76
C PHE A 42 0.83 -5.52 10.35
N GLN A 43 1.11 -6.71 10.90
CA GLN A 43 0.12 -7.50 11.63
C GLN A 43 -0.14 -6.88 13.01
N GLU A 44 0.89 -6.28 13.62
CA GLU A 44 0.83 -5.63 14.93
C GLU A 44 0.28 -4.18 14.87
N ARG A 45 -0.47 -3.83 13.81
CA ARG A 45 -0.99 -2.47 13.58
C ARG A 45 -1.87 -1.99 14.74
N ASP A 46 -2.73 -2.86 15.25
CA ASP A 46 -3.65 -2.52 16.35
C ASP A 46 -2.94 -2.25 17.68
N ILE A 47 -1.66 -2.62 17.80
CA ILE A 47 -0.89 -2.49 19.04
C ILE A 47 0.10 -1.33 18.94
N TYR A 48 0.80 -1.20 17.80
CA TYR A 48 1.94 -0.29 17.67
C TYR A 48 1.75 0.84 16.65
N SER A 49 0.61 0.94 15.97
CA SER A 49 0.36 2.08 15.09
C SER A 49 0.21 3.36 15.89
N ALA A 50 0.58 4.50 15.30
CA ALA A 50 0.31 5.80 15.88
C ALA A 50 -1.20 6.03 16.10
N HIS A 51 -2.07 5.43 15.28
CA HIS A 51 -3.52 5.51 15.48
C HIS A 51 -4.00 4.76 16.73
N ALA A 52 -3.44 3.59 17.01
CA ALA A 52 -3.78 2.82 18.22
C ALA A 52 -3.20 3.43 19.51
N THR A 53 -2.01 4.03 19.44
CA THR A 53 -1.24 4.44 20.62
C THR A 53 -1.26 5.96 20.87
N LEU A 54 -0.72 6.73 19.92
CA LEU A 54 -0.52 8.16 20.05
C LEU A 54 -1.82 8.94 19.90
N PHE A 55 -2.64 8.57 18.92
CA PHE A 55 -3.83 9.35 18.53
C PHE A 55 -4.86 9.51 19.66
N PRO A 56 -5.22 8.48 20.45
CA PRO A 56 -6.14 8.63 21.58
C PRO A 56 -5.56 9.53 22.66
N SER A 57 -4.25 9.42 22.93
CA SER A 57 -3.53 10.26 23.90
C SER A 57 -3.56 11.73 23.51
N LEU A 58 -3.28 12.04 22.23
CA LEU A 58 -3.37 13.40 21.70
C LEU A 58 -4.78 13.95 21.85
N ARG A 59 -5.78 13.17 21.44
CA ARG A 59 -7.17 13.62 21.43
C ARG A 59 -7.73 13.89 22.83
N GLN A 60 -7.38 13.06 23.81
CA GLN A 60 -7.95 13.16 25.16
C GLN A 60 -7.18 14.12 26.07
N LYS A 61 -5.84 14.15 25.98
CA LYS A 61 -4.98 14.84 26.96
C LYS A 61 -4.38 16.14 26.43
N TYR A 62 -4.19 16.27 25.11
CA TYR A 62 -3.41 17.36 24.51
C TYR A 62 -4.08 17.91 23.24
N PRO A 63 -5.21 18.63 23.38
CA PRO A 63 -5.99 19.13 22.24
C PRO A 63 -5.18 20.04 21.29
N GLU A 64 -4.22 20.80 21.82
CA GLU A 64 -3.30 21.64 21.04
C GLU A 64 -2.36 20.80 20.16
N LEU A 65 -1.85 19.68 20.70
CA LEU A 65 -1.01 18.76 19.94
C LEU A 65 -1.84 17.98 18.93
N PHE A 66 -3.08 17.62 19.28
CA PHE A 66 -4.03 17.04 18.33
C PHE A 66 -4.27 17.96 17.13
N PHE A 67 -4.55 19.24 17.40
CA PHE A 67 -4.71 20.24 16.35
C PHE A 67 -3.45 20.39 15.50
N ASN A 68 -2.27 20.39 16.09
CA ASN A 68 -1.02 20.41 15.32
C ASN A 68 -0.82 19.13 14.48
N TYR A 69 -1.29 18.00 14.97
CA TYR A 69 -1.16 16.71 14.31
C TYR A 69 -2.11 16.55 13.11
N THR A 70 -3.37 16.99 13.24
CA THR A 70 -4.46 16.78 12.25
C THR A 70 -4.92 18.06 11.54
N ARG A 71 -4.56 19.25 12.05
CA ARG A 71 -5.09 20.58 11.67
C ARG A 71 -6.59 20.77 11.94
N MET A 72 -7.16 19.98 12.84
CA MET A 72 -8.57 20.04 13.22
C MET A 72 -8.74 19.80 14.72
N THR A 73 -9.83 20.32 15.30
CA THR A 73 -10.23 19.93 16.67
C THR A 73 -10.79 18.51 16.68
N GLY A 74 -10.89 17.89 17.86
CA GLY A 74 -11.47 16.55 18.00
C GLY A 74 -12.91 16.49 17.50
N GLU A 75 -13.71 17.53 17.77
CA GLU A 75 -15.11 17.63 17.32
C GLU A 75 -15.22 17.76 15.80
N GLN A 76 -14.37 18.60 15.18
CA GLN A 76 -14.32 18.74 13.72
C GLN A 76 -13.90 17.42 13.06
N TYR A 77 -12.95 16.72 13.67
CA TYR A 77 -12.52 15.41 13.20
C TYR A 77 -13.67 14.40 13.23
N ASP A 78 -14.45 14.34 14.32
CA ASP A 78 -15.59 13.43 14.42
C ASP A 78 -16.69 13.77 13.43
N HIS A 79 -17.00 15.05 13.27
CA HIS A 79 -17.98 15.51 12.30
C HIS A 79 -17.58 15.13 10.88
N LEU A 80 -16.30 15.35 10.52
CA LEU A 80 -15.78 14.96 9.22
C LEU A 80 -15.77 13.44 9.03
N LEU A 81 -15.41 12.69 10.08
CA LEU A 81 -15.43 11.24 10.07
C LEU A 81 -16.84 10.72 9.81
N HIS A 82 -17.85 11.28 10.49
CA HIS A 82 -19.24 10.92 10.32
C HIS A 82 -19.72 11.13 8.87
N LEU A 83 -19.38 12.28 8.27
CA LEU A 83 -19.73 12.58 6.88
C LEU A 83 -19.06 11.66 5.85
N LEU A 84 -17.84 11.19 6.15
CA LEU A 84 -17.04 10.37 5.24
C LEU A 84 -17.07 8.89 5.57
N GLN A 85 -17.77 8.48 6.64
CA GLN A 85 -17.71 7.13 7.18
C GLN A 85 -18.03 6.09 6.11
N ASP A 86 -19.13 6.26 5.39
CA ASP A 86 -19.59 5.31 4.36
C ASP A 86 -18.61 5.19 3.19
N LYS A 87 -17.88 6.26 2.86
CA LYS A 87 -16.88 6.28 1.77
C LYS A 87 -15.54 5.69 2.21
N LEU A 88 -15.19 5.86 3.48
CA LEU A 88 -13.92 5.42 4.04
C LEU A 88 -13.98 4.01 4.61
N GLN A 89 -15.15 3.53 5.01
CA GLN A 89 -15.32 2.19 5.55
C GLN A 89 -15.09 1.15 4.46
N LYS A 90 -14.26 0.15 4.78
CA LYS A 90 -14.07 -1.03 3.93
C LYS A 90 -14.78 -2.21 4.56
N GLN A 91 -15.17 -3.14 3.70
CA GLN A 91 -15.70 -4.42 4.14
C GLN A 91 -14.61 -5.17 4.94
N GLU A 92 -14.97 -5.59 6.14
CA GLU A 92 -14.16 -6.51 6.92
C GLU A 92 -14.19 -7.90 6.29
N THR A 93 -13.03 -8.55 6.23
CA THR A 93 -12.89 -9.90 5.68
C THR A 93 -12.15 -10.77 6.68
N HIS A 94 -12.41 -12.08 6.68
CA HIS A 94 -11.72 -13.03 7.56
C HIS A 94 -10.21 -13.12 7.32
N PHE A 95 -9.73 -12.67 6.16
CA PHE A 95 -8.32 -12.80 5.78
C PHE A 95 -7.43 -11.73 6.42
N ARG A 96 -7.91 -10.49 6.50
CA ARG A 96 -7.16 -9.35 7.06
C ARG A 96 -8.13 -8.29 7.56
N LYS A 97 -7.87 -7.81 8.78
CA LYS A 97 -8.56 -6.67 9.37
C LYS A 97 -8.40 -5.42 8.49
N SER A 98 -9.53 -4.85 8.10
CA SER A 98 -9.56 -3.64 7.30
C SER A 98 -9.00 -2.45 8.10
N ILE A 99 -8.56 -1.42 7.38
CA ILE A 99 -8.11 -0.18 7.99
C ILE A 99 -9.38 0.62 8.29
N SER A 100 -9.63 0.94 9.56
CA SER A 100 -10.86 1.59 9.97
C SER A 100 -11.04 2.96 9.29
N ALA A 101 -12.28 3.42 9.12
CA ALA A 101 -12.56 4.73 8.53
C ALA A 101 -11.81 5.86 9.27
N SER A 102 -11.78 5.79 10.60
CA SER A 102 -11.02 6.74 11.45
C SER A 102 -9.52 6.67 11.16
N GLU A 103 -8.93 5.48 11.12
CA GLU A 103 -7.49 5.35 10.84
C GLU A 103 -7.13 5.88 9.44
N ARG A 104 -7.97 5.64 8.43
CA ARG A 104 -7.78 6.19 7.07
C ARG A 104 -7.86 7.71 7.06
N LEU A 105 -8.82 8.29 7.78
CA LEU A 105 -8.93 9.74 7.91
C LEU A 105 -7.70 10.34 8.62
N ALA A 106 -7.25 9.73 9.72
CA ALA A 106 -6.06 10.15 10.44
C ALA A 106 -4.80 10.13 9.56
N ILE A 107 -4.61 9.10 8.73
CA ILE A 107 -3.49 9.02 7.77
C ILE A 107 -3.57 10.17 6.75
N CYS A 108 -4.76 10.43 6.20
CA CYS A 108 -4.96 11.49 5.21
C CYS A 108 -4.68 12.87 5.81
N LEU A 109 -5.29 13.18 6.97
CA LEU A 109 -5.07 14.46 7.65
C LEU A 109 -3.61 14.62 8.08
N ARG A 110 -2.97 13.54 8.54
CA ARG A 110 -1.55 13.61 8.90
C ARG A 110 -0.70 13.96 7.68
N PHE A 111 -0.97 13.35 6.52
CA PHE A 111 -0.30 13.69 5.26
C PHE A 111 -0.50 15.16 4.88
N LEU A 112 -1.74 15.65 4.94
CA LEU A 112 -2.06 17.05 4.62
C LEU A 112 -1.41 18.04 5.60
N ALA A 113 -1.31 17.66 6.88
CA ALA A 113 -0.75 18.49 7.92
C ALA A 113 0.79 18.59 7.89
N SER A 114 1.48 17.48 7.55
CA SER A 114 2.95 17.38 7.61
C SER A 114 3.64 17.41 6.25
N GLY A 115 2.96 17.05 5.17
CA GLY A 115 3.57 16.82 3.85
C GLY A 115 4.55 15.64 3.82
N SER A 116 4.52 14.73 4.81
CA SER A 116 5.46 13.61 4.90
C SER A 116 5.34 12.65 3.74
N ASN A 117 6.44 11.98 3.39
CA ASN A 117 6.42 10.98 2.33
C ASN A 117 5.58 9.75 2.72
N TYR A 118 5.14 8.97 1.73
CA TYR A 118 4.28 7.80 1.97
C TYR A 118 4.98 6.66 2.72
N SER A 119 6.32 6.59 2.67
CA SER A 119 7.08 5.56 3.41
C SER A 119 7.05 5.85 4.91
N ASP A 120 7.18 7.11 5.31
CA ASP A 120 7.13 7.51 6.72
C ASP A 120 5.75 7.22 7.31
N LEU A 121 4.69 7.62 6.63
CA LEU A 121 3.31 7.30 7.03
C LEU A 121 3.08 5.80 7.12
N ALA A 122 3.63 5.02 6.18
CA ALA A 122 3.53 3.57 6.20
C ALA A 122 4.15 2.96 7.47
N TYR A 123 5.31 3.45 7.89
CA TYR A 123 5.95 2.98 9.13
C TYR A 123 5.23 3.48 10.38
N THR A 124 4.84 4.75 10.43
CA THR A 124 4.15 5.36 11.57
C THR A 124 2.80 4.69 11.86
N PHE A 125 2.01 4.43 10.82
CA PHE A 125 0.69 3.81 10.95
C PHE A 125 0.70 2.29 10.80
N ARG A 126 1.87 1.66 10.54
CA ARG A 126 1.98 0.22 10.28
C ARG A 126 1.05 -0.25 9.15
N VAL A 127 0.98 0.55 8.08
CA VAL A 127 0.19 0.27 6.88
C VAL A 127 1.13 0.19 5.69
N SER A 128 0.89 -0.72 4.74
CA SER A 128 1.74 -0.79 3.54
C SER A 128 1.69 0.51 2.73
N LYS A 129 2.84 0.95 2.21
CA LYS A 129 2.98 2.17 1.38
C LYS A 129 1.97 2.23 0.23
N SER A 130 1.67 1.10 -0.40
CA SER A 130 0.65 1.00 -1.45
C SER A 130 -0.75 1.36 -0.94
N SER A 131 -1.10 0.92 0.27
CA SER A 131 -2.39 1.24 0.90
C SER A 131 -2.45 2.70 1.33
N VAL A 132 -1.36 3.25 1.86
CA VAL A 132 -1.26 4.71 2.14
C VAL A 132 -1.50 5.51 0.86
N SER A 133 -0.86 5.12 -0.26
CA SER A 133 -1.09 5.79 -1.55
C SER A 133 -2.54 5.70 -2.03
N HIS A 134 -3.25 4.59 -1.77
CA HIS A 134 -4.69 4.44 -2.11
C HIS A 134 -5.63 5.14 -1.13
N ILE A 135 -5.14 5.58 0.02
CA ILE A 135 -5.93 6.38 0.97
C ILE A 135 -5.84 7.85 0.58
N ILE A 136 -4.67 8.30 0.12
CA ILE A 136 -4.39 9.70 -0.21
C ILE A 136 -4.84 10.07 -1.63
N ARG A 137 -4.77 9.13 -2.59
CA ARG A 137 -5.25 9.31 -3.96
C ARG A 137 -6.69 8.85 -4.09
#